data_AF-A0A1N6IUE5-F1
#
_entry.id   AF-A0A1N6IUE5-F1
#
_cell.length_a   1.000
_cell.length_b   1.000
_cell.length_c   1.000
_cell.angle_alpha   90.00
_cell.angle_beta   90.00
_cell.angle_gamma   90.00
#
_symmetry.space_group_name_H-M   'P 1'
#
loop_
_entity.id
_entity.type
_entity.pdbx_description
1 polymer ?
#
loop_
_entity_poly.entity_id
_entity_poly.type
_entity_poly.pdbx_seq_one_letter_code
_entity_poly.pdbx_strand_id
1 'polypeptide(L)'
;MPVVPCNQCGTEFYVRPARYNAGKGKYCSRKCAAEAKRIKQTVSCPWCGRHFVKRAGQIYCSRSCAASANHAAHDRHGTDEKHCIVCEKKFTNGVSSKICSNACLAKHRNGTNAGGYSLFDDPWATGEIPPDRYARDLFRMPDIGLGF
;
A
#
# COMPACT_ATOMS: atom_id res chain seq x y z
N MET A 1 -44.21 -8.89 1.01
CA MET A 1 -43.62 -7.74 0.25
C MET A 1 -43.22 -6.69 1.26
N PRO A 2 -41.91 -6.43 1.47
CA PRO A 2 -41.50 -5.54 2.55
C PRO A 2 -41.68 -4.07 2.13
N VAL A 3 -42.52 -3.38 2.90
CA VAL A 3 -42.65 -1.92 2.87
C VAL A 3 -41.76 -1.38 3.97
N VAL A 4 -40.90 -0.42 3.64
CA VAL A 4 -39.91 0.13 4.57
C VAL A 4 -40.02 1.65 4.56
N PRO A 5 -39.99 2.33 5.72
CA PRO A 5 -39.96 3.78 5.76
C PRO A 5 -38.61 4.31 5.27
N CYS A 6 -38.63 5.43 4.54
CA CYS A 6 -37.40 6.11 4.12
C CYS A 6 -36.72 6.81 5.30
N ASN A 7 -35.43 6.57 5.52
CA ASN A 7 -34.64 7.18 6.60
C ASN A 7 -34.43 8.71 6.47
N GLN A 8 -34.99 9.36 5.44
CA GLN A 8 -34.85 10.80 5.22
C GLN A 8 -36.17 11.55 5.24
N CYS A 9 -37.20 11.01 4.59
CA CYS A 9 -38.52 11.65 4.48
C CYS A 9 -39.63 10.88 5.20
N GLY A 10 -39.34 9.71 5.78
CA GLY A 10 -40.33 8.87 6.48
C GLY A 10 -41.33 8.16 5.57
N THR A 11 -41.41 8.52 4.28
CA THR A 11 -42.35 7.91 3.33
C THR A 11 -42.14 6.41 3.20
N GLU A 12 -43.22 5.66 3.32
CA GLU A 12 -43.25 4.23 3.06
C GLU A 12 -43.05 3.95 1.57
N PHE A 13 -42.15 3.03 1.24
CA PHE A 13 -41.93 2.62 -0.13
C PHE A 13 -41.64 1.12 -0.24
N TYR A 14 -41.95 0.57 -1.40
CA TYR A 14 -41.72 -0.83 -1.69
C TYR A 14 -40.25 -1.12 -1.97
N VAL A 15 -39.71 -2.14 -1.29
CA VAL A 15 -38.36 -2.65 -1.54
C VAL A 15 -38.44 -4.10 -2.02
N ARG A 16 -37.68 -4.43 -3.05
CA ARG A 16 -37.54 -5.84 -3.48
C ARG A 16 -36.93 -6.67 -2.33
N PRO A 17 -37.50 -7.85 -1.98
CA PRO A 17 -37.03 -8.66 -0.86
C PRO A 17 -35.52 -8.96 -0.89
N ALA A 18 -34.98 -9.25 -2.07
CA ALA A 18 -33.54 -9.50 -2.24
C ALA A 18 -32.65 -8.30 -1.83
N ARG A 19 -33.12 -7.05 -2.03
CA ARG A 19 -32.37 -5.86 -1.57
C ARG A 19 -32.50 -5.67 -0.07
N TYR A 20 -33.69 -5.91 0.47
CA TYR A 20 -33.94 -5.81 1.91
C TYR A 20 -33.05 -6.77 2.69
N ASN A 21 -32.97 -8.04 2.26
CA ASN A 21 -32.12 -9.06 2.90
C ASN A 21 -30.61 -8.72 2.81
N ALA A 22 -30.19 -7.98 1.78
CA ALA A 22 -28.81 -7.50 1.65
C ALA A 22 -28.53 -6.21 2.45
N GLY A 23 -29.48 -5.72 3.26
CA GLY A 23 -29.38 -4.46 4.01
C GLY A 23 -29.40 -3.20 3.12
N LYS A 24 -29.85 -3.33 1.87
CA LYS A 24 -29.94 -2.25 0.88
C LYS A 24 -31.39 -1.75 0.77
N GLY A 25 -31.57 -0.54 0.23
CA GLY A 25 -32.91 0.05 0.05
C GLY A 25 -33.41 0.80 1.28
N LYS A 26 -32.60 1.71 1.83
CA LYS A 26 -32.93 2.56 2.99
C LYS A 26 -33.63 3.88 2.63
N TYR A 27 -33.67 4.21 1.34
CA TYR A 27 -34.14 5.50 0.83
C TYR A 27 -35.10 5.29 -0.35
N CYS A 28 -36.18 6.07 -0.40
CA CYS A 28 -37.20 5.98 -1.45
C CYS A 28 -36.71 6.50 -2.81
N SER A 29 -35.75 7.44 -2.83
CA SER A 29 -35.25 8.07 -4.06
C SER A 29 -33.75 8.35 -4.02
N ARG A 30 -33.16 8.57 -5.20
CA ARG A 30 -31.76 9.01 -5.33
C ARG A 30 -31.51 10.36 -4.64
N LYS A 31 -32.50 11.26 -4.62
CA LYS A 31 -32.42 12.56 -3.94
C LYS A 31 -32.27 12.37 -2.43
N CYS A 32 -33.13 11.56 -1.81
CA CYS A 32 -33.02 11.21 -0.39
C CYS A 32 -31.67 10.54 -0.07
N ALA A 33 -31.22 9.62 -0.92
CA ALA A 33 -29.92 8.98 -0.72
C ALA A 33 -28.73 9.95 -0.81
N ALA A 34 -28.81 10.99 -1.64
CA ALA A 34 -27.79 12.03 -1.75
C ALA A 34 -27.81 12.98 -0.53
N GLU A 35 -29.00 13.36 -0.09
CA GLU A 35 -29.16 14.24 1.08
C GLU A 35 -28.66 13.57 2.36
N ALA A 36 -28.98 12.29 2.55
CA ALA A 36 -28.46 11.51 3.68
C ALA A 36 -26.93 11.46 3.74
N LYS A 37 -26.25 11.50 2.57
CA LYS A 37 -24.78 11.52 2.49
C LYS A 37 -24.19 12.89 2.82
N ARG A 38 -24.96 13.97 2.64
CA ARG A 38 -24.54 15.34 2.98
C ARG A 38 -24.59 15.59 4.47
N ILE A 39 -25.44 14.86 5.20
CA ILE A 39 -25.52 14.94 6.66
C ILE A 39 -24.17 14.45 7.23
N LYS A 40 -23.39 15.42 7.70
CA LYS A 40 -22.08 15.23 8.32
C LYS A 40 -22.26 14.46 9.63
N GLN A 41 -21.88 13.19 9.66
CA GLN A 41 -21.89 12.42 10.89
C GLN A 41 -20.80 12.91 11.85
N THR A 42 -21.20 13.30 13.05
CA THR A 42 -20.31 13.60 14.16
C THR A 42 -19.92 12.29 14.84
N VAL A 43 -18.63 12.02 14.91
CA VAL A 43 -18.08 10.80 15.51
C VAL A 43 -17.07 11.21 16.59
N SER A 44 -16.99 10.43 17.66
CA SER A 44 -15.96 10.62 18.70
C SER A 44 -14.61 10.08 18.23
N CYS A 45 -13.54 10.85 18.44
CA CYS A 45 -12.18 10.41 18.17
C CYS A 45 -11.77 9.30 19.16
N PRO A 46 -11.31 8.12 18.71
CA PRO A 46 -10.89 7.05 19.62
C PRO A 46 -9.70 7.41 20.51
N TRP A 47 -8.85 8.34 20.08
CA TRP A 47 -7.63 8.73 20.80
C TRP A 47 -7.88 9.80 21.88
N CYS A 48 -8.68 10.83 21.57
CA CYS A 48 -8.87 11.99 22.46
C CYS A 48 -10.32 12.18 22.94
N GLY A 49 -11.26 11.35 22.49
CA GLY A 49 -12.68 11.42 22.86
C GLY A 49 -13.48 12.57 22.22
N ARG A 50 -12.82 13.58 21.62
CA ARG A 50 -13.51 14.75 21.06
C ARG A 50 -14.42 14.38 19.87
N HIS A 51 -15.60 15.01 19.80
CA HIS A 51 -16.51 14.87 18.68
C HIS A 51 -16.05 15.72 17.48
N PHE A 52 -16.05 15.13 16.29
CA PHE A 52 -15.69 15.83 15.06
C PHE A 52 -16.49 15.30 13.87
N VAL A 53 -16.55 16.09 12.80
CA VAL A 53 -17.17 15.68 11.54
C VAL A 53 -16.20 14.76 10.78
N LYS A 54 -16.58 13.51 10.61
CA LYS A 54 -15.75 12.51 9.90
C LYS A 54 -15.79 12.75 8.39
N ARG A 55 -14.60 12.86 7.77
CA ARG A 55 -14.43 12.73 6.31
C ARG A 55 -14.32 11.25 5.92
N ALA A 56 -14.54 10.92 4.65
CA ALA A 56 -14.36 9.56 4.16
C ALA A 56 -12.94 9.04 4.47
N GLY A 57 -12.83 7.86 5.10
CA GLY A 57 -11.56 7.26 5.52
C GLY A 57 -10.90 7.87 6.78
N GLN A 58 -11.42 8.96 7.34
CA GLN A 58 -10.82 9.60 8.51
C GLN A 58 -11.25 8.92 9.81
N ILE A 59 -10.30 8.46 10.63
CA ILE A 59 -10.57 7.79 11.92
C ILE A 59 -10.42 8.76 13.10
N TYR A 60 -9.44 9.66 13.04
CA TYR A 60 -9.08 10.57 14.13
C TYR A 60 -9.45 12.02 13.81
N CYS A 61 -9.68 12.85 14.84
CA CYS A 61 -10.08 14.24 14.65
C CYS A 61 -9.00 15.10 13.96
N SER A 62 -7.72 14.81 14.22
CA SER A 62 -6.58 15.58 13.73
C SER A 62 -5.42 14.67 13.32
N ARG A 63 -4.49 15.22 12.53
CA ARG A 63 -3.23 14.56 12.16
C ARG A 63 -2.36 14.29 13.39
N SER A 64 -2.43 15.13 14.42
CA SER A 64 -1.73 14.90 15.69
C SER A 64 -2.26 13.65 16.42
N CYS A 65 -3.58 13.49 16.55
CA CYS A 65 -4.16 12.29 17.16
C CYS A 65 -3.83 11.02 16.37
N ALA A 66 -3.83 11.11 15.04
CA ALA A 66 -3.43 9.98 14.19
C ALA A 66 -1.96 9.62 14.39
N ALA A 67 -1.05 10.61 14.44
CA ALA A 67 0.36 10.38 14.70
C ALA A 67 0.58 9.75 16.07
N SER A 68 -0.02 10.30 17.13
CA SER A 68 0.11 9.76 18.49
C SER A 68 -0.39 8.31 18.60
N ALA A 69 -1.51 7.99 17.94
CA ALA A 69 -2.01 6.61 17.90
C ALA A 69 -1.04 5.66 17.16
N ASN A 70 -0.42 6.12 16.08
CA ASN A 70 0.57 5.33 15.34
C ASN A 70 1.87 5.16 16.15
N HIS A 71 2.36 6.21 16.81
CA HIS A 71 3.52 6.13 17.70
C HIS A 71 3.27 5.13 18.83
N ALA A 72 2.12 5.24 19.51
CA ALA A 72 1.75 4.29 20.57
C ALA A 72 1.55 2.85 20.08
N ALA A 73 1.24 2.63 18.79
CA ALA A 73 1.18 1.30 18.21
C ALA A 73 2.58 0.75 17.89
N HIS A 74 3.49 1.60 17.40
CA HIS A 74 4.89 1.24 17.19
C HIS A 74 5.59 0.95 18.50
N ASP A 75 5.34 1.70 19.57
CA ASP A 75 5.95 1.47 20.89
C ASP A 75 5.59 0.11 21.49
N ARG A 76 4.43 -0.48 21.12
CA ARG A 76 4.03 -1.83 21.56
C ARG A 76 4.86 -2.92 20.89
N HIS A 77 5.30 -2.69 19.65
CA HIS A 77 6.25 -3.54 18.96
C HIS A 77 7.64 -2.96 19.22
N GLY A 78 8.15 -3.23 20.42
CA GLY A 78 9.42 -2.68 20.91
C GLY A 78 10.54 -2.75 19.87
N THR A 79 11.51 -1.84 19.98
CA THR A 79 12.67 -1.82 19.09
C THR A 79 13.53 -3.06 19.31
N ASP A 80 13.28 -4.12 18.54
CA ASP A 80 14.07 -5.35 18.58
C ASP A 80 15.55 -5.04 18.32
N GLU A 81 16.44 -5.58 19.15
CA GLU A 81 17.89 -5.51 18.95
C GLU A 81 18.28 -6.35 17.73
N LYS A 82 18.87 -5.70 16.71
CA LYS A 82 19.34 -6.35 15.47
C LYS A 82 20.86 -6.39 15.46
N HIS A 83 21.44 -7.41 14.84
CA HIS A 83 22.89 -7.51 14.65
C HIS A 83 23.28 -7.12 13.22
N CYS A 84 24.38 -6.39 13.07
CA CYS A 84 24.85 -6.01 11.75
C CYS A 84 25.61 -7.17 11.08
N ILE A 85 25.31 -7.49 9.82
CA ILE A 85 26.01 -8.56 9.08
C ILE A 85 27.51 -8.27 8.88
N VAL A 86 27.90 -6.98 8.84
CA VAL A 86 29.27 -6.58 8.51
C VAL A 86 30.16 -6.40 9.74
N CYS A 87 29.61 -5.95 10.86
CA CYS A 87 30.39 -5.65 12.07
C CYS A 87 29.88 -6.34 13.34
N GLU A 88 28.81 -7.13 13.24
CA GLU A 88 28.18 -7.90 14.32
C GLU A 88 27.69 -7.07 15.53
N LYS A 89 27.82 -5.73 15.45
CA LYS A 89 27.34 -4.83 16.49
C LYS A 89 25.81 -4.88 16.57
N LYS A 90 25.31 -4.95 17.80
CA LYS A 90 23.89 -4.80 18.12
C LYS A 90 23.45 -3.35 17.87
N PHE A 91 22.32 -3.16 17.21
CA PHE A 91 21.74 -1.86 16.90
C PHE A 91 20.22 -1.91 16.93
N THR A 92 19.58 -0.80 17.30
CA THR A 92 18.11 -0.66 17.31
C THR A 92 17.61 0.01 16.03
N ASN A 93 18.29 1.10 15.62
CA ASN A 93 18.03 1.84 14.40
C ASN A 93 19.28 1.81 13.50
N GLY A 94 19.08 1.61 12.20
CA GLY A 94 20.16 1.51 11.22
C GLY A 94 19.69 1.91 9.83
N VAL A 95 20.61 1.90 8.87
CA VAL A 95 20.32 2.24 7.46
C VAL A 95 19.38 1.21 6.82
N SER A 96 19.46 -0.03 7.28
CA SER A 96 18.59 -1.14 6.88
C SER A 96 18.33 -2.04 8.08
N SER A 97 17.41 -2.99 7.94
CA SER A 97 17.14 -4.00 8.97
C SER A 97 18.37 -4.84 9.36
N LYS A 98 19.38 -4.92 8.49
CA LYS A 98 20.59 -5.75 8.67
C LYS A 98 21.89 -4.96 8.79
N ILE A 99 21.85 -3.63 8.62
CA ILE A 99 23.05 -2.78 8.48
C ILE A 99 22.94 -1.56 9.40
N CYS A 100 23.92 -1.41 10.28
CA CYS A 100 23.93 -0.37 11.31
C CYS A 100 24.31 1.03 10.80
N SER A 101 25.25 1.15 9.86
CA SER A 101 25.78 2.45 9.39
C SER A 101 26.11 2.48 7.90
N ASN A 102 26.19 3.68 7.32
CA ASN A 102 26.56 3.88 5.91
C ASN A 102 27.95 3.30 5.58
N ALA A 103 28.88 3.32 6.54
CA ALA A 103 30.19 2.69 6.37
C ALA A 103 30.09 1.16 6.22
N CYS A 104 29.22 0.51 7.00
CA CYS A 104 28.95 -0.92 6.86
C CYS A 104 28.19 -1.22 5.56
N LEU A 105 27.28 -0.34 5.13
CA LEU A 105 26.59 -0.47 3.85
C LEU A 105 27.57 -0.42 2.66
N ALA A 106 28.54 0.48 2.69
CA ALA A 106 29.57 0.57 1.66
C ALA A 106 30.42 -0.70 1.58
N LYS A 107 30.83 -1.24 2.74
CA LYS A 107 31.55 -2.52 2.82
C LYS A 107 30.73 -3.69 2.27
N HIS A 108 29.44 -3.76 2.60
CA HIS A 108 28.54 -4.79 2.08
C HIS A 108 28.37 -4.69 0.57
N ARG A 109 28.16 -3.48 0.03
CA ARG A 109 28.00 -3.24 -1.42
C ARG A 109 29.23 -3.67 -2.22
N ASN A 110 30.43 -3.40 -1.71
CA ASN A 110 31.67 -3.78 -2.37
C ASN A 110 31.86 -5.31 -2.45
N GLY A 111 31.26 -6.07 -1.54
CA GLY A 111 31.30 -7.55 -1.58
C GLY A 111 30.18 -8.19 -2.40
N THR A 112 29.02 -7.52 -2.56
CA THR A 112 27.86 -8.08 -3.28
C THR A 112 27.82 -7.76 -4.77
N ASN A 113 28.62 -6.82 -5.27
CA ASN A 113 28.78 -6.54 -6.71
C ASN A 113 29.67 -7.59 -7.42
N ALA A 114 29.55 -8.85 -7.01
CA ALA A 114 30.06 -10.01 -7.75
C ALA A 114 28.93 -10.73 -8.53
N GLY A 115 27.69 -10.25 -8.44
CA GLY A 115 26.62 -10.59 -9.40
C GLY A 115 26.80 -9.72 -10.63
N GLY A 116 27.60 -10.22 -11.57
CA GLY A 116 28.16 -9.48 -12.69
C GLY A 116 27.11 -8.96 -13.66
N TYR A 117 27.21 -7.67 -13.96
CA TYR A 117 27.46 -7.10 -15.29
C TYR A 117 28.16 -5.77 -14.99
N SER A 118 29.36 -5.49 -15.53
CA SER A 118 29.82 -4.10 -15.51
C SER A 118 28.86 -3.27 -16.34
N LEU A 119 28.77 -1.96 -16.10
CA LEU A 119 27.85 -1.06 -16.82
C LEU A 119 28.05 -1.09 -18.36
N PHE A 120 29.17 -1.68 -18.83
CA PHE A 120 29.52 -1.88 -20.23
C PHE A 120 29.58 -3.35 -20.67
N ASP A 121 29.35 -4.31 -19.78
CA ASP A 121 29.30 -5.72 -20.18
C ASP A 121 27.91 -6.03 -20.72
N ASP A 122 27.83 -6.24 -22.03
CA ASP A 122 26.63 -6.73 -22.69
C ASP A 122 26.42 -8.21 -22.35
N PRO A 123 25.35 -8.57 -21.60
CA PRO A 123 25.09 -9.96 -21.21
C PRO A 123 24.83 -10.89 -22.41
N TRP A 124 24.58 -10.33 -23.60
CA TRP A 124 24.40 -11.10 -24.84
C TRP A 124 25.71 -11.48 -25.53
N ALA A 125 26.83 -10.83 -25.18
CA ALA A 125 28.16 -11.14 -25.73
C ALA A 125 28.82 -12.33 -25.01
N THR A 126 28.50 -12.57 -23.74
CA THR A 126 29.09 -13.63 -22.91
C THR A 126 28.39 -14.99 -23.07
N GLY A 127 27.20 -15.02 -23.70
CA GLY A 127 26.48 -16.26 -24.00
C GLY A 127 25.80 -16.92 -22.80
N GLU A 128 25.67 -16.22 -21.67
CA GLU A 128 25.08 -16.75 -20.44
C GLU A 128 23.54 -16.77 -20.45
N ILE A 129 22.90 -16.05 -21.37
CA ILE A 129 21.45 -16.08 -21.57
C ILE A 129 21.13 -17.13 -22.64
N PRO A 130 20.46 -18.25 -22.28
CA PRO A 130 20.07 -19.25 -23.26
C PRO A 130 19.10 -18.64 -24.28
N PRO A 131 19.19 -19.00 -25.57
CA PRO A 131 18.27 -18.50 -26.58
C PRO A 131 16.84 -18.84 -26.18
N ASP A 132 15.95 -17.85 -26.32
CA ASP A 132 14.59 -17.96 -25.83
C ASP A 132 13.89 -19.18 -26.47
N ARG A 133 13.11 -19.91 -25.67
CA ARG A 133 12.56 -21.23 -26.05
C ARG A 133 11.57 -21.15 -27.22
N TYR A 134 11.14 -19.94 -27.55
CA TYR A 134 10.22 -19.60 -28.63
C TYR A 134 10.93 -18.67 -29.60
N ALA A 135 11.88 -19.21 -30.38
CA ALA A 135 12.72 -18.50 -31.36
C ALA A 135 11.95 -17.49 -32.24
N ARG A 136 11.77 -16.28 -31.72
CA ARG A 136 11.26 -15.09 -32.42
C ARG A 136 12.12 -13.89 -32.03
N ASP A 137 13.43 -14.09 -31.99
CA ASP A 137 14.39 -12.99 -31.96
C ASP A 137 14.47 -12.39 -33.38
N LEU A 138 13.46 -11.60 -33.73
CA LEU A 138 13.41 -10.78 -34.95
C LEU A 138 14.52 -9.72 -35.01
N PHE A 139 15.25 -9.51 -33.91
CA PHE A 139 16.32 -8.52 -33.78
C PHE A 139 17.73 -9.10 -33.93
N ARG A 140 17.88 -10.42 -34.18
CA ARG A 140 19.18 -11.11 -34.22
C ARG A 140 19.60 -11.59 -35.62
N MET A 141 19.03 -11.03 -36.68
CA MET A 141 19.59 -11.21 -38.02
C MET A 141 20.59 -10.08 -38.27
N PRO A 142 21.86 -10.37 -38.59
CA PRO A 142 22.75 -9.32 -39.09
C PRO A 142 22.12 -8.76 -40.36
N ASP A 143 21.95 -7.44 -40.42
CA ASP A 143 21.48 -6.76 -41.62
C ASP A 143 22.43 -7.12 -42.77
N ILE A 144 21.92 -7.90 -43.74
CA ILE A 144 22.64 -8.32 -44.95
C ILE A 144 23.13 -7.11 -45.79
N GLY A 145 22.70 -5.89 -45.46
CA GLY A 145 23.06 -4.64 -46.13
C GLY A 145 24.36 -3.96 -45.67
N LEU A 146 24.97 -4.37 -44.56
CA LEU A 146 26.28 -3.86 -44.15
C LEU A 146 27.26 -5.02 -44.06
N GLY A 147 27.81 -5.40 -45.22
CA GLY A 147 28.85 -6.39 -45.33
C GLY A 147 30.15 -5.92 -44.67
N PHE A 148 30.71 -6.83 -43.86
CA PHE A 148 32.03 -6.81 -43.20
C PHE A 148 32.31 -5.69 -42.18
#